data_AF-A0A9D6RQZ4-F1
#
_entry.id   AF-A0A9D6RQZ4-F1
#
_cell.length_a   1.000
_cell.length_b   1.000
_cell.length_c   1.000
_cell.angle_alpha   90.00
_cell.angle_beta   90.00
_cell.angle_gamma   90.00
#
_symmetry.space_group_name_H-M   'P 1'
#
loop_
_entity.id
_entity.type
_entity.pdbx_description
1 polymer ?
#
loop_
_entity_poly.entity_id
_entity_poly.type
_entity_poly.pdbx_seq_one_letter_code
_entity_poly.pdbx_strand_id
1 'polypeptide(L)'
;MTNYLLIESRDPFESNDVSYFYDLATGLAKDGNEVTLFLVQNGVEEDVAKLTTKGVKVFIVQEDLAERGLEHPDLIPGVEPISAAGLPKLLASYKQVWHW
;
A
#
# COMPACT_ATOMS: atom_id res chain seq x y z
N MET A 1 2.87 4.33 19.98
CA MET A 1 3.19 4.20 18.55
C MET A 1 2.89 2.77 18.15
N THR A 2 1.94 2.61 17.24
CA THR A 2 1.50 1.30 16.75
C THR A 2 1.78 1.26 15.25
N ASN A 3 2.35 0.14 14.78
CA ASN A 3 2.70 -0.03 13.38
C ASN A 3 1.56 -0.79 12.71
N TYR A 4 0.91 -0.16 11.74
CA TYR A 4 -0.23 -0.70 11.02
C TYR A 4 0.18 -1.08 9.61
N LEU A 5 -0.13 -2.31 9.21
CA LEU A 5 -0.04 -2.75 7.82
C LEU A 5 -1.45 -2.95 7.27
N LEU A 6 -1.72 -2.26 6.19
CA LEU A 6 -2.98 -2.24 5.49
C LEU A 6 -2.75 -2.92 4.14
N ILE A 7 -3.48 -3.98 3.83
CA ILE A 7 -3.33 -4.75 2.59
C ILE A 7 -4.58 -4.50 1.74
N GLU A 8 -4.40 -3.83 0.62
CA GLU A 8 -5.45 -3.59 -0.37
C GLU A 8 -5.31 -4.56 -1.54
N SER A 9 -6.27 -5.49 -1.65
CA SER A 9 -6.31 -6.48 -2.72
C SER A 9 -7.48 -6.29 -3.70
N ARG A 10 -8.29 -5.24 -3.55
CA ARG A 10 -9.51 -5.04 -4.36
C ARG A 10 -9.33 -3.99 -5.42
N ASP A 11 -10.02 -4.20 -6.55
CA ASP A 11 -10.14 -3.20 -7.60
C ASP A 11 -10.92 -1.96 -7.13
N PRO A 12 -10.32 -0.76 -7.18
CA PRO A 12 -10.96 0.51 -6.81
C PRO A 12 -12.08 0.90 -7.78
N PHE A 13 -12.13 0.28 -8.96
CA PHE A 13 -13.21 0.43 -9.92
C PHE A 13 -14.40 -0.50 -9.65
N GLU A 14 -14.22 -1.57 -8.87
CA GLU A 14 -15.28 -2.53 -8.54
C GLU A 14 -15.86 -2.33 -7.13
N SER A 15 -15.15 -1.63 -6.23
CA SER A 15 -15.57 -1.44 -4.83
C SER A 15 -15.48 0.01 -4.37
N ASN A 16 -16.61 0.56 -3.92
CA ASN A 16 -16.72 1.91 -3.36
C ASN A 16 -16.01 2.05 -1.99
N ASP A 17 -15.61 0.94 -1.37
CA ASP A 17 -14.93 0.86 -0.08
C ASP A 17 -13.47 1.36 -0.10
N VAL A 18 -12.86 1.47 -1.27
CA VAL A 18 -11.44 1.86 -1.40
C VAL A 18 -11.18 3.30 -0.91
N SER A 19 -12.16 4.20 -1.10
CA SER A 19 -12.07 5.57 -0.59
C SER A 19 -12.06 5.66 0.94
N TYR A 20 -12.87 4.84 1.62
CA TYR A 20 -12.90 4.78 3.09
C TYR A 20 -11.57 4.26 3.63
N PHE A 21 -10.95 3.37 2.86
CA PHE A 21 -9.69 2.74 3.20
C PHE A 21 -8.51 3.72 3.23
N TYR A 22 -8.44 4.59 2.22
CA TYR A 22 -7.46 5.67 2.17
C TYR A 22 -7.67 6.74 3.23
N ASP A 23 -8.93 7.00 3.60
CA ASP A 23 -9.23 7.93 4.69
C ASP A 23 -8.75 7.38 6.04
N LEU A 24 -8.94 6.08 6.28
CA LEU A 24 -8.39 5.40 7.46
C LEU A 24 -6.85 5.45 7.49
N ALA A 25 -6.20 5.12 6.38
CA ALA A 25 -4.74 5.18 6.27
C ALA A 25 -4.21 6.60 6.55
N THR A 26 -4.88 7.61 5.98
CA THR A 26 -4.58 9.03 6.21
C THR A 26 -4.79 9.42 7.67
N GLY A 27 -5.91 9.00 8.27
CA GLY A 27 -6.25 9.31 9.66
C GLY A 27 -5.23 8.73 10.63
N LEU A 28 -4.84 7.47 10.43
CA LEU A 28 -3.83 6.79 11.25
C LEU A 28 -2.45 7.46 11.11
N ALA A 29 -2.05 7.85 9.91
CA ALA A 29 -0.79 8.55 9.67
C ALA A 29 -0.78 9.95 10.32
N LYS A 30 -1.89 10.68 10.23
CA LYS A 30 -2.07 12.00 10.86
C LYS A 30 -2.02 11.94 12.39
N ASP A 31 -2.47 10.84 12.97
CA ASP A 31 -2.40 10.57 14.42
C ASP A 31 -0.97 10.21 14.89
N GLY A 32 0.01 10.19 13.97
CA GLY A 32 1.42 9.92 14.26
C GLY A 32 1.76 8.43 14.32
N ASN A 33 0.90 7.56 13.77
CA ASN A 33 1.18 6.13 13.65
C ASN A 33 1.95 5.83 12.35
N GLU A 34 2.80 4.81 12.40
CA GLU A 34 3.47 4.32 11.20
C GLU A 34 2.49 3.44 10.41
N VAL A 35 2.01 3.97 9.30
CA VAL A 35 1.06 3.29 8.40
C VAL A 35 1.79 2.85 7.16
N THR A 36 1.64 1.57 6.86
CA THR A 36 2.14 0.96 5.64
C THR A 36 0.98 0.39 4.85
N LEU A 37 0.86 0.79 3.59
CA LEU A 37 -0.10 0.26 2.65
C LEU A 37 0.60 -0.72 1.70
N PHE A 38 -0.02 -1.85 1.46
CA PHE A 38 0.44 -2.87 0.53
C PHE A 38 -0.60 -3.08 -0.56
N LEU A 39 -0.19 -2.91 -1.82
CA LEU A 39 -1.06 -3.03 -2.99
C LEU A 39 -0.82 -4.39 -3.64
N VAL A 40 -1.85 -5.23 -3.66
CA VAL A 40 -1.74 -6.59 -4.21
C VAL A 40 -2.04 -6.62 -5.70
N GLN A 41 -2.98 -5.84 -6.22
CA GLN A 41 -3.32 -5.93 -7.65
C GLN A 41 -3.67 -4.61 -8.35
N ASN A 42 -4.50 -3.72 -7.80
CA ASN A 42 -5.00 -2.58 -8.59
C ASN A 42 -5.08 -1.27 -7.80
N GLY A 43 -3.95 -0.73 -7.32
CA GLY A 43 -3.95 0.64 -6.79
C GLY A 43 -4.10 1.68 -7.90
N VAL A 44 -4.97 2.68 -7.74
CA VAL A 44 -5.04 3.81 -8.68
C VAL A 44 -3.84 4.72 -8.50
N GLU A 45 -3.14 5.05 -9.58
CA GLU A 45 -1.93 5.89 -9.57
C GLU A 45 -2.11 7.19 -8.79
N GLU A 46 -3.26 7.86 -8.97
CA GLU A 46 -3.55 9.14 -8.31
C GLU A 46 -3.74 9.00 -6.79
N ASP A 47 -4.38 7.93 -6.33
CA ASP A 47 -4.63 7.73 -4.90
C ASP A 47 -3.38 7.27 -4.16
N VAL A 48 -2.56 6.45 -4.81
CA VAL A 48 -1.24 6.07 -4.31
C VAL A 48 -0.34 7.30 -4.16
N ALA A 49 -0.31 8.21 -5.14
CA ALA A 49 0.43 9.47 -5.05
C ALA A 49 -0.07 10.37 -3.90
N LYS A 50 -1.39 10.41 -3.64
CA LYS A 50 -1.95 11.14 -2.49
C LYS A 50 -1.52 10.53 -1.15
N LEU A 51 -1.35 9.21 -1.07
CA LEU A 51 -0.94 8.54 0.15
C LEU A 51 0.54 8.78 0.46
N THR A 52 1.42 8.70 -0.55
CA THR A 52 2.85 8.95 -0.38
C THR A 52 3.11 10.39 0.10
N THR A 53 2.39 11.37 -0.46
CA THR A 53 2.47 12.78 -0.01
C THR A 53 1.98 13.01 1.42
N LYS A 54 1.16 12.11 1.97
CA LYS A 54 0.67 12.13 3.35
C LYS A 54 1.58 11.38 4.33
N GLY A 55 2.73 10.87 3.87
CA GLY A 55 3.71 10.16 4.70
C GLY A 55 3.36 8.68 4.95
N VAL A 56 2.42 8.13 4.19
CA VAL A 56 2.12 6.69 4.23
C VAL A 56 3.18 5.97 3.40
N LYS A 57 3.81 4.93 3.98
CA LYS A 57 4.71 4.05 3.21
C LYS A 57 3.88 3.14 2.34
N VAL A 58 4.17 3.07 1.04
CA VAL A 58 3.43 2.23 0.11
C VAL A 58 4.37 1.18 -0.48
N PHE A 59 3.99 -0.09 -0.38
CA PHE A 59 4.69 -1.19 -1.01
C PHE A 59 3.85 -1.84 -2.10
N ILE A 60 4.52 -2.33 -3.14
CA ILE A 60 3.92 -3.08 -4.24
C ILE A 60 4.74 -4.34 -4.53
N VAL A 61 4.09 -5.43 -4.94
CA VAL A 61 4.79 -6.66 -5.31
C VAL A 61 5.54 -6.46 -6.61
N GLN A 62 6.85 -6.72 -6.60
CA GLN A 62 7.68 -6.61 -7.79
C GLN A 62 7.28 -7.62 -8.87
N GLU A 63 6.92 -8.84 -8.49
CA GLU A 63 6.40 -9.85 -9.41
C GLU A 63 5.11 -9.38 -10.14
N ASP A 64 4.17 -8.74 -9.44
CA ASP A 64 2.96 -8.15 -10.04
C ASP A 64 3.25 -7.03 -11.05
N LEU A 65 4.31 -6.25 -10.82
CA LEU A 65 4.78 -5.25 -11.78
C LEU A 65 5.37 -5.92 -13.02
N ALA A 66 6.19 -6.96 -12.82
CA ALA A 66 6.83 -7.70 -13.89
C ALA A 66 5.81 -8.42 -14.79
N GLU A 67 4.75 -8.99 -14.21
CA GLU A 67 3.64 -9.60 -14.96
C GLU A 67 2.88 -8.58 -15.82
N ARG A 68 2.82 -7.32 -15.38
CA ARG A 68 2.21 -6.20 -16.11
C ARG A 68 3.18 -5.51 -17.08
N GLY A 69 4.44 -5.92 -17.12
CA GLY A 69 5.48 -5.26 -17.93
C GLY A 69 5.80 -3.84 -17.47
N LEU A 70 5.50 -3.49 -16.21
CA LEU A 70 5.81 -2.19 -15.61
C LEU A 70 7.24 -2.22 -15.05
N GLU A 71 8.08 -1.30 -15.51
CA GLU A 71 9.46 -1.20 -15.02
C GLU A 71 9.54 -0.22 -13.84
N HIS A 72 10.60 -0.36 -13.03
CA HIS A 72 10.86 0.49 -11.87
C HIS A 72 10.83 2.02 -12.11
N PRO A 73 11.21 2.58 -13.27
CA PRO A 73 11.07 4.03 -13.56
C PRO A 73 9.63 4.51 -13.73
N ASP A 74 8.67 3.61 -13.98
CA ASP A 74 7.24 3.94 -14.11
C ASP A 74 6.53 4.00 -12.75
N LEU A 75 7.25 3.77 -11.65
CA LEU A 75 6.69 3.82 -10.32
C LEU A 75 6.55 5.26 -9.81
N ILE A 76 5.40 5.52 -9.20
CA ILE A 76 5.11 6.78 -8.52
C ILE A 76 6.18 7.01 -7.44
N PRO A 77 6.74 8.24 -7.35
CA PRO A 77 7.68 8.58 -6.28
C PRO A 77 7.11 8.29 -4.89
N GLY A 78 7.87 7.52 -4.10
CA GLY A 78 7.49 7.10 -2.74
C GLY A 78 6.85 5.71 -2.64
N VAL A 79 6.63 5.02 -3.77
CA VAL A 79 6.27 3.60 -3.79
C VAL A 79 7.54 2.74 -3.79
N GLU A 80 7.62 1.81 -2.85
CA GLU A 80 8.75 0.91 -2.71
C GLU A 80 8.37 -0.51 -3.17
N PRO A 81 9.01 -1.08 -4.21
CA PRO A 81 8.73 -2.46 -4.58
C PRO A 81 9.31 -3.43 -3.55
N ILE A 82 8.60 -4.52 -3.31
CA ILE A 82 9.02 -5.64 -2.46
C ILE A 82 8.76 -6.95 -3.19
N SER A 83 9.65 -7.93 -3.02
CA SER A 83 9.41 -9.27 -3.56
C SER A 83 8.31 -9.99 -2.77
N ALA A 84 7.56 -10.90 -3.41
CA ALA A 84 6.55 -11.70 -2.70
C ALA A 84 7.19 -12.54 -1.58
N ALA A 85 8.45 -12.97 -1.77
CA ALA A 85 9.22 -13.66 -0.74
C ALA A 85 9.59 -12.76 0.46
N GLY A 86 9.66 -11.44 0.28
CA GLY A 86 9.89 -10.47 1.35
C GLY A 86 8.64 -10.17 2.18
N LEU A 87 7.45 -10.47 1.64
CA LEU A 87 6.17 -10.16 2.26
C LEU A 87 5.98 -10.77 3.66
N PRO A 88 6.27 -12.05 3.91
CA PRO A 88 6.06 -12.65 5.23
C PRO A 88 6.89 -11.97 6.32
N LYS A 89 8.10 -11.53 5.97
CA LYS A 89 8.99 -10.80 6.88
C LYS A 89 8.46 -9.39 7.16
N LEU A 90 7.92 -8.72 6.15
CA LEU A 90 7.28 -7.42 6.30
C LEU A 90 6.07 -7.56 7.24
N LEU A 91 5.14 -8.46 6.94
CA LEU A 91 3.95 -8.78 7.74
C LEU A 91 4.30 -9.04 9.22
N ALA A 92 5.32 -9.86 9.47
CA ALA A 92 5.78 -10.20 10.82
C ALA A 92 6.36 -9.02 11.60
N SER A 93 6.76 -7.93 10.93
CA SER A 93 7.26 -6.72 11.58
C SER A 93 6.15 -5.79 12.09
N TYR A 94 4.90 -6.00 11.67
CA TYR A 94 3.75 -5.20 12.09
C TYR A 94 2.97 -5.91 13.20
N LYS A 95 2.51 -5.11 14.17
CA LYS A 95 1.74 -5.62 15.31
C LYS A 95 0.28 -5.88 14.97
N GLN A 96 -0.23 -5.19 13.95
CA GLN A 96 -1.58 -5.35 13.44
C GLN A 96 -1.55 -5.30 11.92
N VAL A 97 -2.18 -6.31 11.31
CA VAL A 97 -2.34 -6.43 9.86
C VAL A 97 -3.84 -6.45 9.59
N TRP A 98 -4.31 -5.52 8.76
CA TRP A 98 -5.69 -5.52 8.29
C TRP A 98 -5.70 -5.78 6.78
N HIS A 99 -6.63 -6.63 6.35
CA HIS A 99 -6.76 -7.07 4.96
C HIS A 99 -8.23 -6.99 4.55
N TRP A 100 -8.51 -6.43 3.36
CA TRP A 100 -9.84 -6.33 2.76
C TRP A 100 -9.83 -6.77 1.30
#